data_AF-I4EKP7-F1
#
_entry.id   AF-I4EKP7-F1
#
_cell.length_a   1.000
_cell.length_b   1.000
_cell.length_c   1.000
_cell.angle_alpha   90.00
_cell.angle_beta   90.00
_cell.angle_gamma   90.00
#
_symmetry.space_group_name_H-M   'P 1'
#
loop_
_entity.id
_entity.type
_entity.pdbx_description
1 polymer ?
#
loop_
_entity_poly.entity_id
_entity_poly.type
_entity_poly.pdbx_seq_one_letter_code
_entity_poly.pdbx_strand_id
1 'polypeptide(L)'
;MELGAVQCIARKPACLTCPLAVHCRAYPQIQTLLTDRRDGVRRRREEPFEGSNRYYRGRVVEALRGLSDGETLDLTRLGPKVREDFSSEHLVWLAGIVDGLRQDGLAEIAEETAEYDATDPGLVRVRLPRSAPE
;
A
#
# COMPACT_ATOMS: atom_id res chain seq x y z
N MET A 1 -8.15 -37.66 -3.28
CA MET A 1 -9.06 -36.53 -3.64
C MET A 1 -9.68 -36.05 -2.35
N GLU A 2 -9.36 -34.82 -1.93
CA GLU A 2 -9.66 -34.31 -0.58
C GLU A 2 -10.98 -33.51 -0.56
N LEU A 3 -12.02 -34.04 0.08
CA LEU A 3 -13.30 -33.37 0.30
C LEU A 3 -13.15 -32.00 1.00
N GLY A 4 -12.14 -31.86 1.88
CA GLY A 4 -11.87 -30.61 2.58
C GLY A 4 -11.51 -29.45 1.63
N ALA A 5 -10.79 -29.74 0.55
CA ALA A 5 -10.31 -28.72 -0.39
C ALA A 5 -11.38 -28.28 -1.40
N VAL A 6 -12.37 -29.13 -1.68
CA VAL A 6 -13.42 -28.84 -2.69
C VAL A 6 -14.73 -28.43 -2.02
N GLN A 7 -15.09 -29.06 -0.91
CA GLN A 7 -16.42 -28.92 -0.29
C GLN A 7 -16.39 -28.03 0.96
N CYS A 8 -15.37 -28.16 1.81
CA CYS A 8 -15.32 -27.53 3.14
C CYS A 8 -14.29 -26.39 3.21
N ILE A 9 -14.27 -25.51 2.21
CA ILE A 9 -13.32 -24.37 2.15
C ILE A 9 -13.68 -23.25 3.13
N ALA A 10 -12.66 -22.63 3.73
CA ALA A 10 -12.82 -21.69 4.84
C ALA A 10 -13.71 -20.46 4.54
N ARG A 11 -13.70 -19.93 3.31
CA ARG A 11 -14.46 -18.70 2.97
C ARG A 11 -15.88 -18.98 2.47
N LYS A 12 -16.09 -20.10 1.78
CA LYS A 12 -17.36 -20.41 1.09
C LYS A 12 -17.58 -21.93 1.00
N PRO A 13 -17.83 -22.61 2.13
CA PRO A 13 -18.09 -24.04 2.13
C PRO A 13 -19.40 -24.34 1.38
N ALA A 14 -19.40 -25.40 0.57
CA ALA A 14 -20.55 -25.81 -0.23
C ALA A 14 -21.49 -26.73 0.59
N CYS A 15 -21.87 -26.30 1.80
CA CYS A 15 -22.60 -27.15 2.75
C CYS A 15 -23.91 -27.72 2.20
N LEU A 16 -24.62 -26.99 1.32
CA LEU A 16 -25.90 -27.42 0.74
C LEU A 16 -25.79 -28.61 -0.22
N THR A 17 -24.62 -28.79 -0.86
CA THR A 17 -24.35 -29.91 -1.78
C THR A 17 -23.38 -30.92 -1.18
N CYS A 18 -23.03 -30.78 0.10
CA CYS A 18 -22.06 -31.64 0.77
C CYS A 18 -22.70 -33.01 1.05
N PRO A 19 -22.10 -34.12 0.58
CA PRO A 19 -22.66 -35.45 0.82
C PRO A 19 -22.66 -35.83 2.32
N LEU A 20 -21.83 -35.15 3.13
CA LEU A 20 -21.76 -35.36 4.57
C LEU A 20 -22.67 -34.42 5.39
N ALA A 21 -23.51 -33.59 4.76
CA ALA A 21 -24.29 -32.57 5.45
C ALA A 21 -25.14 -33.14 6.61
N VAL A 22 -25.77 -34.30 6.40
CA VAL A 22 -26.63 -34.98 7.40
C VAL A 22 -25.85 -35.57 8.59
N HIS A 23 -24.54 -35.80 8.43
CA HIS A 23 -23.66 -36.36 9.47
C HIS A 23 -22.68 -35.32 10.03
N CYS A 24 -22.66 -34.12 9.46
CA CYS A 24 -21.71 -33.07 9.83
C CYS A 24 -22.23 -32.30 11.05
N ARG A 25 -21.61 -32.52 12.22
CA ARG A 25 -21.92 -31.77 13.46
C ARG A 25 -21.77 -30.25 13.32
N ALA A 26 -20.87 -29.78 12.45
CA ALA A 26 -20.65 -28.36 12.23
C ALA A 26 -21.66 -27.71 11.28
N TYR A 27 -22.48 -28.48 10.57
CA TYR A 27 -23.40 -27.97 9.55
C TYR A 27 -24.35 -26.88 10.07
N PRO A 28 -25.06 -27.04 11.21
CA PRO A 28 -25.96 -26.02 11.72
C PRO A 28 -25.24 -24.70 12.03
N GLN A 29 -24.08 -24.79 12.69
CA GLN A 29 -23.27 -23.62 13.06
C GLN A 29 -22.75 -22.87 11.83
N ILE A 30 -22.29 -23.60 10.81
CA ILE A 30 -21.83 -23.01 9.55
C ILE A 30 -22.98 -22.33 8.81
N GLN A 31 -24.18 -22.93 8.77
CA GLN A 31 -25.35 -22.31 8.12
C GLN A 31 -25.75 -20.97 8.77
N THR A 32 -25.71 -20.88 10.10
CA THR A 32 -25.94 -19.62 10.81
C THR A 32 -24.89 -18.58 10.41
N LEU A 33 -23.59 -18.91 10.50
CA LEU A 33 -22.50 -18.00 10.14
C LEU A 33 -22.54 -17.55 8.67
N LEU A 34 -22.98 -18.43 7.76
CA LEU A 34 -23.14 -18.10 6.35
C LEU A 34 -24.32 -17.18 6.09
N THR A 35 -25.36 -17.24 6.91
CA THR A 35 -26.53 -16.36 6.81
C THR A 35 -26.17 -14.98 7.31
N ASP A 36 -25.54 -14.88 8.49
CA ASP A 36 -25.08 -13.62 9.08
C ASP A 36 -24.05 -12.89 8.19
N ARG A 37 -23.19 -13.64 7.49
CA ARG A 37 -22.23 -13.06 6.53
C ARG A 37 -22.87 -12.47 5.28
N ARG A 38 -24.04 -12.95 4.84
CA ARG A 38 -24.73 -12.41 3.65
C ARG A 38 -25.22 -10.99 3.91
N ASP A 39 -25.61 -10.69 5.14
CA ASP A 39 -26.02 -9.34 5.57
C ASP A 39 -24.81 -8.41 5.75
N GLY A 40 -23.61 -8.97 5.85
CA GLY A 40 -22.34 -8.26 6.02
C GLY A 40 -21.59 -7.92 4.72
N VAL A 41 -22.18 -8.12 3.54
CA VAL A 41 -21.58 -7.61 2.28
C VAL A 41 -21.81 -6.10 2.21
N ARG A 42 -21.16 -5.36 3.12
CA ARG A 42 -20.80 -3.97 2.85
C ARG A 42 -19.96 -4.03 1.59
N ARG A 43 -20.56 -3.65 0.45
CA ARG A 43 -19.79 -3.25 -0.73
C ARG A 43 -18.81 -2.21 -0.20
N ARG A 44 -17.55 -2.60 0.02
CA ARG A 44 -16.50 -1.69 0.39
C ARG A 44 -16.46 -0.72 -0.78
N ARG A 45 -17.01 0.48 -0.58
CA ARG A 45 -16.99 1.53 -1.59
C ARG A 45 -15.51 1.81 -1.77
N GLU A 46 -14.94 1.26 -2.84
CA GLU A 46 -13.51 1.36 -3.08
C GLU A 46 -13.23 2.85 -3.24
N GLU A 47 -12.36 3.38 -2.38
CA GLU A 47 -11.99 4.78 -2.49
C GLU A 47 -11.37 5.03 -3.86
N PRO A 48 -11.57 6.23 -4.45
CA PRO A 48 -10.92 6.59 -5.71
C PRO A 48 -9.41 6.30 -5.66
N PHE A 49 -8.87 5.79 -6.78
CA PHE A 49 -7.43 5.56 -6.89
C PHE A 49 -6.68 6.89 -6.76
N GLU A 50 -7.08 7.89 -7.53
CA GLU A 50 -6.53 9.23 -7.46
C GLU A 50 -6.76 9.86 -6.08
N GLY A 51 -5.73 10.52 -5.55
CA GLY A 51 -5.76 11.08 -4.19
C GLY A 51 -5.47 10.08 -3.06
N SER A 52 -5.40 8.77 -3.34
CA SER A 52 -5.04 7.77 -2.33
C SER A 52 -3.53 7.71 -2.07
N ASN A 53 -3.12 7.13 -0.94
CA ASN A 53 -1.70 6.95 -0.61
C ASN A 53 -0.94 6.16 -1.68
N ARG A 54 -1.55 5.07 -2.20
CA ARG A 54 -0.96 4.26 -3.30
C ARG A 54 -0.70 5.08 -4.57
N TYR A 55 -1.58 6.03 -4.88
CA TYR A 55 -1.43 6.90 -6.04
C TYR A 55 -0.21 7.82 -5.89
N TYR A 56 -0.12 8.54 -4.77
CA TYR A 56 0.98 9.47 -4.54
C TYR A 56 2.34 8.76 -4.37
N ARG A 57 2.37 7.58 -3.75
CA ARG A 57 3.58 6.74 -3.73
C ARG A 57 4.05 6.38 -5.13
N GLY A 58 3.14 5.96 -6.01
CA GLY A 58 3.45 5.69 -7.40
C GLY A 58 4.01 6.91 -8.13
N ARG A 59 3.42 8.10 -7.90
CA ARG A 59 3.89 9.38 -8.46
C ARG A 59 5.29 9.75 -7.99
N VAL A 60 5.62 9.53 -6.71
CA VAL A 60 6.99 9.76 -6.18
C VAL A 60 7.98 8.84 -6.90
N VAL A 61 7.71 7.54 -6.96
CA VAL A 61 8.61 6.57 -7.61
C VAL A 61 8.78 6.86 -9.10
N GLU A 62 7.70 7.26 -9.78
CA GLU A 62 7.77 7.69 -11.19
C GLU A 62 8.65 8.93 -11.37
N ALA A 63 8.49 9.94 -10.53
CA ALA A 63 9.30 11.15 -10.58
C ALA A 63 10.79 10.86 -10.35
N LEU A 64 11.12 9.96 -9.42
CA LEU A 64 12.50 9.55 -9.14
C LEU A 64 13.09 8.66 -10.25
N ARG A 65 12.28 7.85 -10.95
CA ARG A 65 12.72 7.06 -12.12
C ARG A 65 13.17 7.91 -13.32
N GLY A 66 12.74 9.17 -13.38
CA GLY A 66 13.19 10.11 -14.41
C GLY A 66 14.56 10.75 -14.13
N LEU A 67 15.16 10.49 -12.96
CA LEU A 67 16.47 11.02 -12.58
C LEU A 67 17.59 10.09 -13.06
N SER A 68 18.80 10.65 -13.23
CA SER A 68 19.98 9.84 -13.54
C SER A 68 20.42 9.02 -12.32
N ASP A 69 21.20 7.96 -12.55
CA ASP A 69 21.69 7.09 -11.47
C ASP A 69 22.43 7.89 -10.38
N GLY A 70 21.93 7.79 -9.14
CA GLY A 70 22.49 8.47 -7.97
C GLY A 70 22.10 9.95 -7.82
N GLU A 71 21.38 10.53 -8.79
CA GLU A 71 20.84 11.88 -8.68
C GLU A 71 19.76 11.95 -7.60
N THR A 72 19.74 13.06 -6.86
CA THR A 72 18.84 13.29 -5.73
C THR A 72 17.93 14.47 -6.00
N LEU A 73 16.70 14.41 -5.53
CA LEU A 73 15.73 15.49 -5.63
C LEU A 73 15.23 15.90 -4.25
N ASP A 74 15.23 17.20 -3.96
CA ASP A 74 14.66 17.73 -2.73
C ASP A 74 13.11 17.72 -2.75
N LEU A 75 12.48 17.72 -1.57
CA LEU A 75 11.02 17.63 -1.48
C LEU A 75 10.31 18.83 -2.11
N THR A 76 10.91 20.01 -2.11
CA THR A 76 10.31 21.22 -2.71
C THR A 76 10.22 21.12 -4.23
N ARG A 77 11.18 20.44 -4.88
CA ARG A 77 11.17 20.17 -6.33
C ARG A 77 10.41 18.89 -6.68
N LEU A 78 10.36 17.92 -5.78
CA LEU A 78 9.59 16.68 -5.96
C LEU A 78 8.08 16.94 -5.87
N GLY A 79 7.64 17.78 -4.93
CA GLY A 79 6.24 18.05 -4.66
C GLY A 79 5.38 18.41 -5.87
N PRO A 80 5.76 19.42 -6.69
CA PRO A 80 5.02 19.78 -7.90
C PRO A 80 4.93 18.68 -8.95
N LYS A 81 5.84 17.70 -8.93
CA LYS A 81 5.78 16.51 -9.82
C LYS A 81 4.80 15.45 -9.31
N VAL A 82 4.53 15.43 -8.00
CA VAL A 82 3.66 14.46 -7.33
C VAL A 82 2.21 14.93 -7.27
N ARG A 83 2.01 16.24 -7.07
CA ARG A 83 0.71 16.87 -6.84
C ARG A 83 0.66 18.22 -7.54
N GLU A 84 -0.43 18.52 -8.25
CA GLU A 84 -0.57 19.71 -9.09
C GLU A 84 -0.68 21.00 -8.25
N ASP A 85 -1.45 20.97 -7.17
CA ASP A 85 -1.64 22.05 -6.20
C ASP A 85 -0.60 22.05 -5.08
N PHE A 86 0.63 21.59 -5.35
CA PHE A 86 1.65 21.47 -4.32
C PHE A 86 2.07 22.84 -3.74
N SER A 87 2.09 22.94 -2.40
CA SER A 87 2.59 24.09 -1.65
C SER A 87 3.46 23.63 -0.47
N SER A 88 4.12 24.57 0.21
CA SER A 88 4.96 24.28 1.38
C SER A 88 4.19 23.62 2.54
N GLU A 89 2.87 23.81 2.62
CA GLU A 89 2.02 23.17 3.64
C GLU A 89 1.94 21.63 3.47
N HIS A 90 2.29 21.14 2.28
CA HIS A 90 2.27 19.71 1.94
C HIS A 90 3.63 19.03 2.18
N LEU A 91 4.66 19.76 2.61
CA LEU A 91 6.01 19.19 2.80
C LEU A 91 6.02 18.07 3.84
N VAL A 92 5.36 18.27 4.99
CA VAL A 92 5.28 17.26 6.05
C VAL A 92 4.57 15.99 5.57
N TRP A 93 3.50 16.16 4.78
CA TRP A 93 2.78 15.04 4.18
C TRP A 93 3.64 14.27 3.17
N LEU A 94 4.35 14.98 2.29
CA LEU A 94 5.22 14.38 1.29
C LEU A 94 6.40 13.65 1.96
N ALA A 95 6.96 14.24 3.02
CA ALA A 95 8.00 13.61 3.83
C ALA A 95 7.51 12.29 4.42
N GLY A 96 6.27 12.22 4.92
CA GLY A 96 5.67 10.98 5.41
C GLY A 96 5.51 9.91 4.32
N ILE A 97 5.17 10.29 3.09
CA ILE A 97 5.11 9.35 1.95
C ILE A 97 6.49 8.81 1.61
N VAL A 98 7.49 9.68 1.55
CA VAL A 98 8.89 9.32 1.29
C VAL A 98 9.42 8.41 2.37
N ASP A 99 9.13 8.68 3.64
CA ASP A 99 9.55 7.82 4.75
C ASP A 99 8.91 6.43 4.65
N GLY A 100 7.62 6.35 4.29
CA GLY A 100 6.97 5.07 4.00
C GLY A 100 7.63 4.31 2.84
N LEU A 101 8.03 5.01 1.77
CA LEU A 101 8.77 4.40 0.66
C LEU A 101 10.17 3.93 1.08
N ARG A 102 10.85 4.68 1.96
CA ARG A 102 12.15 4.32 2.52
C ARG A 102 12.05 3.06 3.39
N GLN A 103 11.04 2.98 4.25
CA GLN A 103 10.77 1.79 5.06
C GLN A 103 10.53 0.54 4.20
N ASP A 104 9.90 0.71 3.04
CA ASP A 104 9.65 -0.37 2.07
C ASP A 104 10.83 -0.64 1.13
N GLY A 105 11.96 0.07 1.27
CA GLY A 105 13.14 -0.08 0.41
C GLY A 105 12.96 0.40 -1.02
N LEU A 106 12.00 1.29 -1.28
CA LEU A 106 11.69 1.84 -2.61
C LEU A 106 12.28 3.24 -2.84
N ALA A 107 12.85 3.87 -1.81
CA ALA A 107 13.53 5.15 -1.88
C ALA A 107 14.64 5.22 -0.83
N GLU A 108 15.67 6.02 -1.09
CA GLU A 108 16.71 6.36 -0.12
C GLU A 108 16.71 7.86 0.14
N ILE A 109 16.97 8.25 1.40
CA ILE A 109 17.30 9.62 1.74
C ILE A 109 18.80 9.78 1.57
N ALA A 110 19.22 10.70 0.71
CA ALA A 110 20.62 10.99 0.49
C ALA A 110 21.09 12.04 1.51
N GLU A 111 21.75 11.58 2.57
CA GLU A 111 22.46 12.46 3.50
C GLU A 111 23.77 12.90 2.85
N GLU A 112 23.77 14.04 2.14
CA GLU A 112 25.02 14.68 1.72
C GLU A 112 25.10 16.07 2.37
N THR A 113 25.90 16.08 3.44
CA THR A 113 26.31 17.13 4.38
C THR A 113 26.06 18.58 3.97
N ALA A 114 25.30 19.30 4.80
CA ALA A 114 25.75 20.51 5.50
C ALA A 114 24.76 20.84 6.62
N GLU A 115 25.27 21.05 7.85
CA GLU A 115 24.64 21.93 8.85
C GLU A 115 24.12 23.18 8.10
N TYR A 116 22.86 23.57 8.17
CA TYR A 116 22.07 23.93 9.34
C TYR A 116 20.58 23.64 9.08
N ASP A 117 19.90 23.18 10.14
CA ASP A 117 18.46 22.86 10.25
C ASP A 117 17.98 21.55 9.60
N ALA A 118 18.38 20.41 10.20
CA ALA A 118 17.87 19.06 9.88
C ALA A 118 16.35 18.88 10.11
N THR A 119 15.65 19.94 10.54
CA THR A 119 14.21 19.93 10.81
C THR A 119 13.37 20.42 9.63
N ASP A 120 13.97 21.05 8.60
CA ASP A 120 13.21 21.50 7.44
C ASP A 120 12.96 20.34 6.46
N PRO A 121 11.71 19.83 6.35
CA PRO A 121 11.39 18.77 5.40
C PRO A 121 11.67 19.15 3.94
N GLY A 122 11.71 20.45 3.60
CA GLY A 122 12.02 20.92 2.25
C GLY A 122 13.44 20.60 1.78
N LEU A 123 14.39 20.45 2.72
CA LEU A 123 15.79 20.15 2.42
C LEU A 123 16.07 18.64 2.27
N VAL A 124 15.08 17.78 2.58
CA VAL A 124 15.23 16.34 2.48
C VAL A 124 15.40 15.94 1.02
N ARG A 125 16.54 15.32 0.72
CA ARG A 125 16.91 14.82 -0.61
C ARG A 125 16.62 13.34 -0.74
N VAL A 126 15.91 12.97 -1.80
CA VAL A 126 15.43 11.61 -2.03
C VAL A 126 15.91 11.12 -3.39
N ARG A 127 16.23 9.82 -3.48
CA ARG A 127 16.59 9.13 -4.72
C ARG A 127 16.04 7.70 -4.73
N LEU A 128 16.15 7.03 -5.87
CA LEU A 128 15.90 5.58 -5.93
C LEU A 128 17.01 4.80 -5.19
N PRO A 129 16.69 3.59 -4.68
CA PRO A 129 17.69 2.70 -4.10
C PRO A 129 18.77 2.40 -5.13
N ARG A 130 20.04 2.44 -4.71
CA ARG A 130 21.12 2.03 -5.60
C ARG A 130 21.04 0.52 -5.75
N SER A 131 20.94 0.02 -6.98
CA SER A 131 21.19 -1.40 -7.24
C SER A 131 22.58 -1.73 -6.71
N ALA A 132 22.69 -2.75 -5.85
CA ALA A 132 23.99 -3.24 -5.41
C ALA A 132 24.82 -3.58 -6.67
N PRO A 133 26.11 -3.20 -6.73
CA PRO A 133 26.97 -3.73 -7.78
C PRO A 133 27.00 -5.26 -7.64
N GLU A 134 26.70 -5.98 -8.72
CA GLU A 134 26.94 -7.43 -8.84
C GLU A 134 28.42 -7.76 -8.68
#